data_AF-A0A542IQE0-F1
#
_entry.id   AF-A0A542IQE0-F1
#
_cell.length_a   1.000
_cell.length_b   1.000
_cell.length_c   1.000
_cell.angle_alpha   90.00
_cell.angle_beta   90.00
_cell.angle_gamma   90.00
#
_symmetry.space_group_name_H-M   'P 1'
#
loop_
_entity.id
_entity.type
_entity.pdbx_description
1 polymer ?
#
loop_
_entity_poly.entity_id
_entity_poly.type
_entity_poly.pdbx_seq_one_letter_code
_entity_poly.pdbx_strand_id
1 'polypeptide(L)'
;MIRDGNHTLDFCQAGRFAAARRRLRGRRNQPGPPDVLIQDDVMALEIEGPSGTISATTDRLRLNGMNTRSDFSEVTYFLTASSLGDFKDLIRDGVDRYGIPGESAEGWIESISSRPEEKSDFALQAGTSTGLRVTYDLRYDGSKNVQVIIVHVSPLSSDS
;
A
#
# COMPACT_ATOMS: atom_id res chain seq x y z
N MET A 1 5.43 -6.99 14.11
CA MET A 1 6.67 -7.75 14.28
C MET A 1 7.31 -7.91 12.90
N ILE A 2 8.06 -6.90 12.46
CA ILE A 2 8.88 -7.00 11.24
C ILE A 2 10.07 -7.91 11.56
N ARG A 3 10.14 -9.09 10.94
CA ARG A 3 11.32 -9.97 10.98
C ARG A 3 12.13 -9.81 9.70
N ASP A 4 13.22 -9.06 9.80
CA ASP A 4 14.33 -9.16 8.86
C ASP A 4 15.46 -9.92 9.56
N GLY A 5 16.19 -10.77 8.83
CA GLY A 5 17.08 -11.84 9.32
C GLY A 5 18.30 -11.42 10.15
N ASN A 6 18.31 -10.24 10.79
CA ASN A 6 19.31 -9.88 11.79
C ASN A 6 18.85 -8.84 12.85
N HIS A 7 17.59 -8.39 12.85
CA HIS A 7 17.12 -7.40 13.84
C HIS A 7 15.64 -7.62 14.21
N THR A 8 15.37 -7.74 15.52
CA THR A 8 14.02 -7.88 16.10
C THR A 8 13.49 -6.51 16.52
N LEU A 9 12.33 -6.11 16.01
CA LEU A 9 11.58 -4.96 16.51
C LEU A 9 10.25 -5.46 17.10
N ASP A 10 10.01 -5.06 18.36
CA ASP A 10 8.83 -5.40 19.13
C ASP A 10 7.78 -4.30 18.98
N PHE A 11 6.55 -4.68 18.63
CA PHE A 11 5.45 -3.79 18.26
C PHE A 11 4.29 -4.02 19.22
N CYS A 12 4.33 -3.39 20.38
CA CYS A 12 3.22 -3.36 21.32
C CYS A 12 2.95 -1.91 21.69
N GLN A 13 1.85 -1.34 21.17
CA GLN A 13 0.71 -0.80 21.92
C GLN A 13 -0.07 0.21 21.06
N ALA A 14 -1.38 -0.03 20.94
CA ALA A 14 -2.44 0.92 20.57
C ALA A 14 -2.16 1.84 19.35
N GLY A 15 -2.61 1.41 18.17
CA GLY A 15 -2.83 2.31 17.03
C GLY A 15 -1.58 2.99 16.44
N ARG A 16 -0.39 2.45 16.72
CA ARG A 16 0.89 3.01 16.29
C ARG A 16 1.51 2.19 15.18
N PHE A 17 1.40 2.70 13.96
CA PHE A 17 2.18 2.21 12.83
C PHE A 17 3.67 2.48 13.09
N ALA A 18 4.50 1.46 13.27
CA ALA A 18 5.95 1.65 13.32
C ALA A 18 6.55 1.44 11.93
N ALA A 19 7.01 2.53 11.32
CA ALA A 19 7.69 2.51 10.03
C ALA A 19 9.04 1.77 10.11
N ALA A 20 9.35 1.00 9.06
CA ALA A 20 10.62 0.30 8.89
C ALA A 20 11.81 1.28 8.97
N ARG A 21 12.60 1.20 10.05
CA ARG A 21 13.84 1.97 10.21
C ARG A 21 15.01 1.22 9.59
N ARG A 22 15.23 1.30 8.27
CA ARG A 22 16.62 1.28 7.76
C ARG A 22 17.29 2.57 8.22
N ARG A 23 18.57 2.52 8.59
CA ARG A 23 19.36 3.71 9.00
C ARG A 23 19.41 4.73 7.85
N LEU A 24 18.39 5.59 7.78
CA LEU A 24 18.35 6.75 6.92
C LEU A 24 19.43 7.72 7.39
N ARG A 25 20.57 7.78 6.69
CA ARG A 25 21.42 8.98 6.71
C ARG A 25 20.71 10.08 5.89
N GLY A 26 19.58 10.56 6.42
CA GLY A 26 18.85 11.69 5.84
C GLY A 26 19.60 12.99 6.05
N ARG A 27 19.93 13.70 4.96
CA ARG A 27 20.35 15.09 5.02
C ARG A 27 19.20 15.91 5.61
N ARG A 28 19.45 16.56 6.75
CA ARG A 28 18.56 17.51 7.40
C ARG A 28 18.32 18.72 6.48
N ASN A 29 17.24 18.74 5.69
CA ASN A 29 16.50 19.94 5.24
C ASN A 29 15.57 19.66 4.05
N GLN A 30 14.43 18.98 4.25
CA GLN A 30 13.30 19.12 3.33
C GLN A 30 11.98 19.13 4.11
N PRO A 31 11.14 20.17 3.97
CA PRO A 31 9.79 20.17 4.53
C PRO A 31 8.86 19.39 3.59
N GLY A 32 8.62 18.12 3.90
CA GLY A 32 7.69 17.24 3.18
C GLY A 32 7.50 15.92 3.91
N PRO A 33 6.36 15.21 3.71
CA PRO A 33 6.16 13.87 4.27
C PRO A 33 7.37 13.00 3.95
N PRO A 34 7.86 12.18 4.90
CA PRO A 34 8.95 11.26 4.61
C PRO A 34 8.53 10.32 3.47
N ASP A 35 9.19 10.48 2.32
CA ASP A 35 9.10 9.59 1.15
C ASP A 35 10.36 8.71 1.16
N VAL A 36 10.16 7.40 1.12
CA VAL A 36 11.22 6.41 1.08
C VAL A 36 11.17 5.77 -0.30
N LEU A 37 12.19 6.05 -1.11
CA LEU A 37 12.43 5.42 -2.40
C LEU A 37 13.67 4.55 -2.31
N ILE A 38 13.56 3.29 -2.73
CA ILE A 38 14.69 2.38 -2.88
C ILE A 38 15.04 2.35 -4.36
N GLN A 39 16.24 2.82 -4.70
CA GLN A 39 16.63 3.08 -6.09
C GLN A 39 17.00 1.80 -6.87
N ASP A 40 17.30 0.70 -6.19
CA ASP A 40 17.88 -0.51 -6.82
C ASP A 40 17.34 -1.84 -6.26
N ASP A 41 16.31 -1.81 -5.40
CA ASP A 41 15.79 -3.02 -4.74
C ASP A 41 14.34 -2.79 -4.24
N VAL A 42 13.67 -3.87 -3.86
CA VAL A 42 12.35 -3.82 -3.20
C VAL A 42 12.50 -4.02 -1.70
N MET A 43 11.60 -3.44 -0.91
CA MET A 43 11.49 -3.74 0.52
C MET A 43 10.22 -4.55 0.80
N ALA A 44 10.36 -5.48 1.75
CA ALA A 44 9.22 -6.03 2.45
C ALA A 44 8.64 -4.96 3.39
N LEU A 45 7.36 -4.68 3.20
CA LEU A 45 6.54 -3.82 4.05
C LEU A 45 5.58 -4.70 4.83
N GLU A 46 5.58 -4.55 6.16
CA GLU A 46 4.55 -5.12 7.02
C GLU A 46 3.94 -4.01 7.87
N ILE A 47 2.62 -3.96 7.90
CA ILE A 47 1.85 -3.03 8.70
C ILE A 47 0.89 -3.83 9.57
N GLU A 48 1.07 -3.77 10.88
CA GLU A 48 0.18 -4.43 11.82
C GLU A 48 -1.09 -3.61 12.02
N GLY A 49 -2.21 -4.23 11.69
CA GLY A 49 -3.54 -3.76 12.03
C GLY A 49 -4.10 -4.47 13.26
N PRO A 50 -5.21 -3.97 13.84
CA PRO A 50 -5.85 -4.58 14.99
C PRO A 50 -6.28 -6.04 14.81
N SER A 51 -6.64 -6.43 13.58
CA SER A 51 -7.23 -7.74 13.28
C SER A 51 -6.43 -8.54 12.25
N GLY A 52 -5.26 -8.03 11.83
CA GLY A 52 -4.44 -8.69 10.81
C GLY A 52 -3.22 -7.88 10.44
N THR A 53 -2.38 -8.42 9.56
CA THR A 53 -1.19 -7.74 9.04
C THR A 53 -1.34 -7.49 7.55
N ILE A 54 -0.99 -6.29 7.10
CA ILE A 54 -0.84 -5.95 5.69
C ILE A 54 0.61 -6.22 5.34
N SER A 55 0.85 -7.06 4.33
CA SER A 55 2.19 -7.40 3.85
C SER A 55 2.29 -7.08 2.37
N ALA A 56 3.37 -6.42 1.96
CA ALA A 56 3.61 -6.06 0.57
C ALA A 56 5.11 -6.03 0.25
N THR A 57 5.44 -6.14 -1.03
CA THR A 57 6.78 -5.89 -1.55
C THR A 57 6.70 -4.63 -2.40
N THR A 58 7.49 -3.61 -2.08
CA THR A 58 7.40 -2.29 -2.73
C THR A 58 8.78 -1.61 -2.77
N ASP A 59 9.03 -0.82 -3.80
CA ASP A 59 10.20 0.04 -3.93
C ASP A 59 9.95 1.47 -3.40
N ARG A 60 8.67 1.82 -3.15
CA ARG A 60 8.25 3.16 -2.78
C ARG A 60 7.21 3.17 -1.66
N LEU A 61 7.47 3.98 -0.64
CA LEU A 61 6.59 4.19 0.49
C LEU A 61 6.53 5.67 0.86
N ARG A 62 5.33 6.20 1.03
CA ARG A 62 5.07 7.55 1.49
C ARG A 62 4.27 7.52 2.78
N LEU A 63 4.75 8.24 3.78
CA LEU A 63 4.06 8.39 5.07
C LEU A 63 3.38 9.77 5.12
N ASN A 64 2.05 9.79 5.09
CA ASN A 64 1.24 11.01 5.06
C ASN A 64 0.75 11.40 6.46
N GLY A 65 0.68 12.70 6.72
CA GLY A 65 0.12 13.27 7.96
C GLY A 65 1.15 13.62 9.03
N MET A 66 2.01 14.60 8.78
CA MET A 66 2.86 15.17 9.83
C MET A 66 2.11 16.26 10.60
N ASN A 67 1.61 15.94 11.80
CA ASN A 67 1.38 16.94 12.84
C ASN A 67 2.12 16.47 14.09
N THR A 68 3.41 16.81 14.16
CA THR A 68 4.26 16.76 15.38
C THR A 68 4.31 15.44 16.17
N ARG A 69 5.46 14.76 16.09
CA ARG A 69 5.85 13.53 16.82
C ARG A 69 5.05 12.26 16.44
N SER A 70 5.75 11.33 15.79
CA SER A 70 5.49 9.88 15.71
C SER A 70 4.15 9.37 15.18
N ASP A 71 3.18 10.23 14.93
CA ASP A 71 1.83 9.81 14.54
C ASP A 71 1.60 10.26 13.09
N PHE A 72 1.57 9.29 12.16
CA PHE A 72 1.17 9.50 10.77
C PHE A 72 -0.23 8.92 10.56
N SER A 73 -1.07 9.63 9.82
CA SER A 73 -2.47 9.28 9.63
C SER A 73 -2.70 8.31 8.49
N GLU A 74 -1.73 8.17 7.58
CA GLU A 74 -1.87 7.31 6.41
C GLU A 74 -0.51 6.84 5.88
N VAL A 75 -0.48 5.58 5.45
CA VAL A 75 0.63 4.98 4.71
C VAL A 75 0.18 4.78 3.27
N THR A 76 1.00 5.23 2.32
CA THR A 76 0.81 4.95 0.90
C THR A 76 1.99 4.12 0.40
N TYR A 77 1.74 3.00 -0.25
CA TYR A 77 2.78 2.22 -0.93
C TYR A 77 2.35 1.86 -2.35
N PHE A 78 3.32 1.46 -3.17
CA PHE A 78 3.11 1.23 -4.60
C PHE A 78 3.37 -0.23 -4.93
N LEU A 79 2.42 -0.89 -5.57
CA LEU A 79 2.60 -2.21 -6.17
C LEU A 79 2.77 -2.04 -7.67
N THR A 80 3.75 -2.73 -8.23
CA THR A 80 4.04 -2.71 -9.67
C THR A 80 3.76 -4.07 -10.28
N ALA A 81 3.12 -4.08 -11.44
CA ALA A 81 2.89 -5.27 -12.24
C ALA A 81 3.56 -5.13 -13.61
N SER A 82 4.22 -6.19 -14.07
CA SER A 82 4.93 -6.22 -15.37
C SER A 82 4.02 -6.66 -16.52
N SER A 83 2.80 -7.11 -16.20
CA SER A 83 1.82 -7.59 -17.17
C SER A 83 0.40 -7.35 -16.67
N LEU A 84 -0.55 -7.39 -17.61
CA LEU A 84 -1.98 -7.33 -17.27
C LEU A 84 -2.41 -8.52 -16.39
N GLY A 85 -1.78 -9.69 -16.54
CA GLY A 85 -2.03 -10.86 -15.69
C GLY A 85 -1.63 -10.59 -14.24
N ASP A 86 -0.38 -10.21 -14.02
CA ASP A 86 0.14 -9.89 -12.68
C ASP A 86 -0.67 -8.77 -12.02
N PHE A 87 -1.09 -7.79 -12.80
CA PHE A 87 -1.89 -6.67 -12.31
C PHE A 87 -3.27 -7.13 -11.80
N LYS A 88 -3.94 -8.03 -12.53
CA LYS A 88 -5.21 -8.64 -12.08
C LYS A 88 -5.01 -9.48 -10.83
N ASP A 89 -3.93 -10.25 -10.77
CA ASP A 89 -3.62 -11.12 -9.64
C ASP A 89 -3.36 -10.28 -8.37
N LEU A 90 -2.66 -9.16 -8.48
CA LEU A 90 -2.46 -8.22 -7.36
C LEU A 90 -3.77 -7.60 -6.86
N ILE A 91 -4.70 -7.30 -7.77
CA ILE A 91 -6.03 -6.76 -7.40
C ILE A 91 -6.81 -7.82 -6.62
N ARG A 92 -6.89 -9.05 -7.15
CA ARG A 92 -7.65 -10.15 -6.53
C ARG A 92 -7.06 -10.56 -5.19
N ASP A 93 -5.73 -10.64 -5.09
CA ASP A 93 -5.05 -10.90 -3.83
C ASP A 93 -5.36 -9.83 -2.78
N GLY A 94 -5.38 -8.55 -3.17
CA GLY A 94 -5.79 -7.45 -2.31
C GLY A 94 -7.25 -7.54 -1.88
N VAL A 95 -8.14 -7.93 -2.79
CA VAL A 95 -9.56 -8.17 -2.54
C VAL A 95 -9.76 -9.22 -1.46
N ASP A 96 -9.17 -10.39 -1.65
CA ASP A 96 -9.32 -11.52 -0.75
C ASP A 96 -8.69 -11.23 0.62
N ARG A 97 -7.48 -10.68 0.65
CA ARG A 97 -6.75 -10.44 1.91
C ARG A 97 -7.34 -9.33 2.75
N TYR A 98 -7.77 -8.24 2.12
CA TYR A 98 -8.16 -7.03 2.83
C TYR A 98 -9.67 -6.80 2.89
N GLY A 99 -10.46 -7.69 2.27
CA GLY A 99 -11.91 -7.61 2.26
C GLY A 99 -12.44 -6.43 1.45
N ILE A 100 -11.76 -6.10 0.36
CA ILE A 100 -12.26 -5.11 -0.61
C ILE A 100 -13.46 -5.75 -1.35
N PRO A 101 -14.55 -5.01 -1.64
CA PRO A 101 -15.68 -5.56 -2.39
C PRO A 101 -15.29 -6.09 -3.78
N GLY A 102 -15.35 -7.41 -3.95
CA GLY A 102 -14.88 -8.10 -5.16
C GLY A 102 -15.68 -7.76 -6.43
N GLU A 103 -16.98 -7.48 -6.32
CA GLU A 103 -17.82 -7.16 -7.49
C GLU A 103 -17.32 -5.93 -8.25
N SER A 104 -16.96 -4.87 -7.52
CA SER A 104 -16.41 -3.65 -8.13
C SER A 104 -15.02 -3.90 -8.75
N ALA A 105 -14.22 -4.76 -8.13
CA ALA A 105 -12.90 -5.11 -8.64
C ALA A 105 -12.99 -5.94 -9.92
N GLU A 106 -13.82 -6.99 -9.94
CA GLU A 106 -14.02 -7.85 -11.12
C GLU A 106 -14.66 -7.09 -12.28
N GLY A 107 -15.64 -6.23 -12.02
CA GLY A 107 -16.23 -5.39 -13.08
C GLY A 107 -15.20 -4.46 -13.73
N TRP A 108 -14.28 -3.91 -12.95
CA TRP A 108 -13.19 -3.10 -13.49
C TRP A 108 -12.14 -3.94 -14.23
N ILE A 109 -11.80 -5.13 -13.71
CA ILE A 109 -10.93 -6.11 -14.39
C ILE A 109 -11.50 -6.51 -15.75
N GLU A 110 -12.80 -6.77 -15.83
CA GLU A 110 -13.49 -7.09 -17.08
C GLU A 110 -13.39 -5.91 -18.07
N SER A 111 -13.62 -4.69 -17.59
CA SER A 111 -13.51 -3.47 -18.40
C SER A 111 -12.13 -3.32 -19.04
N ILE A 112 -11.04 -3.39 -18.27
CA ILE A 112 -9.68 -3.27 -18.83
C ILE A 112 -9.28 -4.48 -19.70
N SER A 113 -9.87 -5.65 -19.44
CA SER A 113 -9.64 -6.83 -20.28
C SER A 113 -10.27 -6.71 -21.66
N SER A 114 -11.40 -5.99 -21.74
CA SER A 114 -12.10 -5.74 -23.01
C SER A 114 -11.39 -4.71 -23.89
N ARG A 115 -10.57 -3.83 -23.29
CA ARG A 115 -9.83 -2.74 -23.97
C ARG A 115 -8.41 -2.59 -23.38
N PRO A 116 -7.55 -3.59 -23.57
CA PRO A 116 -6.24 -3.64 -22.91
C PRO A 116 -5.29 -2.53 -23.36
N GLU A 117 -5.53 -1.87 -24.49
CA GLU A 117 -4.73 -0.76 -25.00
C GLU A 117 -5.10 0.60 -24.38
N GLU A 118 -6.25 0.71 -23.71
CA GLU A 118 -6.73 1.97 -23.15
C GLU A 118 -6.10 2.28 -21.78
N LYS A 119 -6.17 3.56 -21.40
CA LYS A 119 -5.83 4.01 -20.04
C LYS A 119 -7.09 3.98 -19.17
N SER A 120 -6.97 3.47 -17.95
CA SER A 120 -8.05 3.43 -16.97
C SER A 120 -7.52 3.70 -15.56
N ASP A 121 -8.16 4.63 -14.87
CA ASP A 121 -7.86 4.97 -13.47
C ASP A 121 -9.12 4.74 -12.63
N PHE A 122 -9.03 4.00 -11.53
CA PHE A 122 -10.19 3.68 -10.69
C PHE A 122 -9.81 3.39 -9.24
N ALA A 123 -10.52 3.98 -8.29
CA ALA A 123 -10.36 3.68 -6.87
C ALA A 123 -11.41 2.67 -6.42
N LEU A 124 -10.96 1.52 -5.91
CA LEU A 124 -11.84 0.52 -5.31
C LEU A 124 -12.44 1.05 -4.00
N GLN A 125 -13.58 0.51 -3.61
CA GLN A 125 -14.10 0.69 -2.26
C GLN A 125 -13.09 0.14 -1.23
N ALA A 126 -13.10 0.68 -0.02
CA ALA A 126 -12.11 0.28 0.98
C ALA A 126 -12.44 -1.10 1.58
N GLY A 127 -11.41 -1.93 1.75
CA GLY A 127 -11.45 -3.13 2.58
C GLY A 127 -11.04 -2.82 4.01
N THR A 128 -11.55 -3.58 4.97
CA THR A 128 -11.35 -3.34 6.41
C THR A 128 -10.99 -4.58 7.22
N SER A 129 -10.72 -5.73 6.57
CA SER A 129 -10.52 -7.02 7.25
C SER A 129 -9.36 -7.03 8.25
N THR A 130 -8.35 -6.18 8.07
CA THR A 130 -7.19 -6.07 8.97
C THR A 130 -7.43 -5.15 10.18
N GLY A 131 -8.61 -4.54 10.28
CA GLY A 131 -8.91 -3.49 11.26
C GLY A 131 -8.34 -2.12 10.86
N LEU A 132 -7.81 -2.00 9.64
CA LEU A 132 -7.36 -0.77 9.00
C LEU A 132 -8.17 -0.56 7.72
N ARG A 133 -8.34 0.69 7.31
CA ARG A 133 -8.94 1.03 6.01
C ARG A 133 -7.88 0.88 4.93
N VAL A 134 -8.10 -0.04 4.00
CA VAL A 134 -7.21 -0.31 2.85
C VAL A 134 -7.95 0.04 1.57
N THR A 135 -7.39 0.95 0.77
CA THR A 135 -7.97 1.39 -0.51
C THR A 135 -6.95 1.20 -1.62
N TYR A 136 -7.39 0.58 -2.71
CA TYR A 136 -6.59 0.37 -3.91
C TYR A 136 -7.00 1.39 -4.97
N ASP A 137 -6.07 2.27 -5.35
CA ASP A 137 -6.20 3.16 -6.51
C ASP A 137 -5.44 2.52 -7.68
N LEU A 138 -6.21 2.03 -8.65
CA LEU A 138 -5.77 1.27 -9.80
C LEU A 138 -5.40 2.23 -10.92
N ARG A 139 -4.14 2.17 -11.39
CA ARG A 139 -3.63 2.97 -12.51
C ARG A 139 -3.17 2.03 -13.61
N TYR A 140 -4.02 1.86 -14.62
CA TYR A 140 -3.75 1.06 -15.80
C TYR A 140 -3.51 1.95 -17.01
N ASP A 141 -2.42 1.68 -17.74
CA ASP A 141 -2.09 2.32 -19.00
C ASP A 141 -1.57 1.24 -19.96
N GLY A 142 -2.43 0.82 -20.90
CA GLY A 142 -2.10 -0.20 -21.90
C GLY A 142 -0.91 0.14 -22.81
N SER A 143 -0.47 1.41 -22.84
CA SER A 143 0.74 1.83 -23.56
C SER A 143 2.04 1.61 -22.78
N LYS A 144 1.95 1.17 -21.52
CA LYS A 144 3.09 0.98 -20.61
C LYS A 144 3.35 -0.49 -20.35
N ASN A 145 4.62 -0.81 -20.10
CA ASN A 145 5.05 -2.16 -19.70
C ASN A 145 4.92 -2.40 -18.19
N VAL A 146 4.67 -1.35 -17.41
CA VAL A 146 4.52 -1.43 -15.95
C VAL A 146 3.21 -0.75 -15.57
N GLN A 147 2.38 -1.48 -14.83
CA GLN A 147 1.13 -1.01 -14.27
C GLN A 147 1.31 -0.78 -12.77
N VAL A 148 0.55 0.18 -12.21
CA VAL A 148 0.75 0.61 -10.83
C VAL A 148 -0.56 0.54 -10.06
N ILE A 149 -0.49 -0.01 -8.85
CA ILE A 149 -1.55 0.10 -7.85
C ILE A 149 -1.01 0.93 -6.70
N ILE A 150 -1.71 2.01 -6.37
CA ILE A 150 -1.40 2.86 -5.24
C ILE A 150 -2.27 2.37 -4.09
N VAL A 151 -1.66 1.83 -3.04
CA VAL A 151 -2.41 1.34 -1.88
C VAL A 151 -2.34 2.37 -0.76
N HIS A 152 -3.50 2.82 -0.32
CA HIS A 152 -3.68 3.71 0.81
C HIS A 152 -4.13 2.90 2.03
N VAL A 153 -3.42 3.07 3.14
CA VAL A 153 -3.71 2.44 4.41
C VAL A 153 -3.88 3.52 5.47
N SER A 154 -5.02 3.55 6.14
CA SER A 154 -5.29 4.49 7.22
C SER A 154 -6.01 3.81 8.38
N PRO A 155 -5.99 4.37 9.60
CA PRO A 155 -6.89 3.93 10.65
C PRO A 155 -8.35 3.96 10.17
N LEU A 156 -9.15 3.03 10.66
CA LEU A 156 -10.58 3.25 10.69
C LEU A 156 -10.81 4.51 11.54
N SER A 157 -11.43 5.53 10.95
CA SER A 157 -11.93 6.63 11.75
C SER A 157 -12.90 6.04 12.76
N SER A 158 -12.57 6.16 14.04
CA SER A 158 -13.53 5.97 15.12
C SER A 158 -14.52 7.11 15.01
N ASP A 159 -15.52 6.99 14.15
CA ASP A 159 -16.69 7.86 14.24
C ASP A 159 -17.23 7.67 15.65
N SER A 160 -17.05 8.71 16.44
CA SER A 160 -17.39 8.82 17.85
C SER A 160 -18.82 9.32 17.99
#